data_AF-A0A3B9L4R2-F1
#
_entry.id   AF-A0A3B9L4R2-F1
#
_cell.length_a   1.000
_cell.length_b   1.000
_cell.length_c   1.000
_cell.angle_alpha   90.00
_cell.angle_beta   90.00
_cell.angle_gamma   90.00
#
_symmetry.space_group_name_H-M   'P 1'
#
loop_
_entity.id
_entity.type
_entity.pdbx_description
1 polymer ?
#
loop_
_entity_poly.entity_id
_entity_poly.type
_entity_poly.pdbx_seq_one_letter_code
_entity_poly.pdbx_strand_id
1 'polypeptide(L)'
;CDYRDIIQYSGENLEILRAALQSFGAYKDIIGTFTDIDGQTYKMSMSGKPHYNDRGRIIGYIGTATDVTEKQTRQEETELLASTDPLTGLANVRKFRAAMDKILEEATSRNPVHVLALDLDGFKAVNDTYGHGAGDEVLKAVAARMQSTLRESDWCARIGGDEFFVVCQTAPSRLAAEGLAMRLNRQLAEPYSLSSGHRVRVSASIGIAAAPFDCMSTEPLLKAADMALYESKGRGRNQYCFYEDLGPFVVDEQAFA
;
A
#
# COMPACT_ATOMS: atom_id res chain seq x y z
N CYS A 1 -39.48 -3.40 -20.23
CA CYS A 1 -38.13 -3.63 -19.68
C CYS A 1 -37.65 -2.33 -19.09
N ASP A 2 -37.61 -2.24 -17.76
CA ASP A 2 -37.10 -1.06 -17.07
C ASP A 2 -35.57 -1.09 -17.18
N TYR A 3 -34.99 -0.16 -17.93
CA TYR A 3 -33.54 -0.06 -18.16
C TYR A 3 -32.75 0.21 -16.86
N ARG A 4 -33.46 0.51 -15.77
CA ARG A 4 -32.92 0.70 -14.42
C ARG A 4 -32.30 -0.55 -13.80
N ASP A 5 -32.68 -1.75 -14.27
CA ASP A 5 -32.13 -3.01 -13.76
C ASP A 5 -30.85 -3.46 -14.49
N ILE A 6 -30.48 -2.78 -15.58
CA ILE A 6 -29.40 -3.20 -16.48
C ILE A 6 -28.07 -2.49 -16.15
N ILE A 7 -28.14 -1.27 -15.60
CA ILE A 7 -26.95 -0.48 -15.26
C ILE A 7 -26.92 -0.19 -13.77
N GLN A 8 -25.88 -0.69 -13.10
CA GLN A 8 -25.64 -0.49 -11.68
C GLN A 8 -24.74 0.72 -11.46
N TYR A 9 -25.14 1.64 -10.58
CA TYR A 9 -24.37 2.83 -10.23
C TYR A 9 -23.81 2.71 -8.81
N SER A 10 -22.67 3.34 -8.55
CA SER A 10 -22.23 3.57 -7.16
C SER A 10 -23.22 4.51 -6.44
N GLY A 11 -23.21 4.49 -5.10
CA GLY A 11 -24.08 5.35 -4.30
C GLY A 11 -23.95 6.83 -4.66
N GLU A 12 -22.71 7.32 -4.78
CA GLU A 12 -22.40 8.70 -5.18
C GLU A 12 -22.95 9.04 -6.57
N ASN A 13 -22.69 8.19 -7.57
CA ASN A 13 -23.15 8.42 -8.94
C ASN A 13 -24.68 8.39 -9.05
N LEU A 14 -25.34 7.56 -8.25
CA LEU A 14 -26.79 7.50 -8.20
C LEU A 14 -27.39 8.79 -7.62
N GLU A 15 -26.75 9.36 -6.60
CA GLU A 15 -27.18 10.64 -6.00
C GLU A 15 -27.04 11.81 -6.99
N ILE A 16 -25.90 11.91 -7.69
CA ILE A 16 -25.67 12.96 -8.70
C ILE A 16 -26.71 12.84 -9.82
N LEU A 17 -26.93 11.61 -10.33
CA LEU A 17 -27.92 11.36 -11.37
C LEU A 17 -29.33 11.71 -10.90
N ARG A 18 -29.69 11.32 -9.68
CA ARG A 18 -31.01 11.62 -9.10
C ARG A 18 -31.23 13.12 -8.93
N ALA A 19 -30.25 13.86 -8.43
CA ALA A 19 -30.32 15.31 -8.27
C ALA A 19 -30.49 16.02 -9.62
N ALA A 20 -29.74 15.59 -10.64
CA ALA A 20 -29.86 16.13 -11.99
C ALA A 20 -31.25 15.87 -12.58
N LEU A 21 -31.78 14.65 -12.43
CA LEU A 21 -33.11 14.31 -12.96
C LEU A 21 -34.24 15.05 -12.23
N GLN A 22 -34.14 15.25 -10.90
CA GLN A 22 -35.14 15.97 -10.11
C GLN A 22 -35.17 17.47 -10.42
N SER A 23 -34.01 18.06 -10.69
CA SER A 23 -33.87 19.48 -11.03
C SER A 23 -34.06 19.77 -12.52
N PHE A 24 -34.32 18.75 -13.33
CA PHE A 24 -34.26 18.83 -14.79
C PHE A 24 -32.92 19.42 -15.29
N GLY A 25 -31.83 19.12 -14.57
CA GLY A 25 -30.48 19.54 -14.87
C GLY A 25 -29.73 18.56 -15.77
N ALA A 26 -28.59 19.01 -16.30
CA ALA A 26 -27.65 18.15 -17.00
C ALA A 26 -26.80 17.34 -16.01
N TYR A 27 -26.41 16.14 -16.40
CA TYR A 27 -25.41 15.33 -15.71
C TYR A 27 -24.29 14.97 -16.68
N LYS A 28 -23.09 14.74 -16.16
CA LYS A 28 -21.92 14.47 -16.97
C LYS A 28 -21.05 13.41 -16.32
N ASP A 29 -20.44 12.59 -17.15
CA ASP A 29 -19.40 11.62 -16.80
C ASP A 29 -19.81 10.66 -15.66
N ILE A 30 -21.10 10.30 -15.59
CA ILE A 30 -21.62 9.36 -14.61
C ILE A 30 -21.27 7.94 -15.04
N ILE A 31 -20.53 7.23 -14.20
CA ILE A 31 -20.08 5.86 -14.50
C ILE A 31 -21.06 4.85 -13.92
N GLY A 32 -21.59 4.00 -14.79
CA GLY A 32 -22.39 2.83 -14.44
C GLY A 32 -21.73 1.53 -14.90
N THR A 33 -22.06 0.43 -14.24
CA THR A 33 -21.66 -0.92 -14.63
C THR A 33 -22.83 -1.57 -15.36
N PHE A 34 -22.64 -1.85 -16.64
CA PHE A 34 -23.60 -2.55 -17.50
C PHE A 34 -23.16 -4.01 -17.62
N THR A 35 -24.08 -4.97 -17.46
CA THR A 35 -23.80 -6.38 -17.72
C THR A 35 -24.64 -6.84 -18.90
N ASP A 36 -23.99 -7.43 -19.91
CA ASP A 36 -24.70 -7.95 -21.08
C ASP A 36 -25.35 -9.31 -20.80
N ILE A 37 -25.99 -9.88 -21.82
CA ILE A 37 -26.68 -11.18 -21.74
C ILE A 37 -25.72 -12.37 -21.55
N ASP A 38 -24.46 -12.20 -21.91
CA ASP A 38 -23.41 -13.22 -21.80
C ASP A 38 -22.67 -13.12 -20.44
N GLY A 39 -23.04 -12.15 -19.61
CA GLY A 39 -22.47 -11.92 -18.28
C GLY A 39 -21.21 -11.06 -18.29
N GLN A 40 -20.82 -10.50 -19.44
CA GLN A 40 -19.69 -9.59 -19.54
C GLN A 40 -20.06 -8.22 -18.98
N THR A 41 -19.20 -7.68 -18.13
CA THR A 41 -19.39 -6.37 -17.50
C THR A 41 -18.63 -5.28 -18.23
N TYR A 42 -19.27 -4.13 -18.38
CA TYR A 42 -18.75 -2.93 -19.02
C TYR A 42 -18.93 -1.73 -18.10
N LYS A 43 -17.95 -0.81 -18.12
CA LYS A 43 -18.04 0.50 -17.48
C LYS A 43 -18.50 1.52 -18.52
N MET A 44 -19.69 2.06 -18.34
CA MET A 44 -20.30 3.04 -19.24
C MET A 44 -20.27 4.42 -18.60
N SER A 45 -19.59 5.37 -19.25
CA SER A 45 -19.65 6.79 -18.89
C SER A 45 -20.82 7.44 -19.62
N MET A 46 -21.71 8.08 -18.87
CA MET A 46 -22.92 8.70 -19.40
C MET A 46 -23.01 10.17 -19.05
N SER A 47 -23.36 10.95 -20.07
CA SER A 47 -23.66 12.37 -19.95
C SER A 47 -24.99 12.65 -20.63
N GLY A 48 -25.83 13.49 -20.03
CA GLY A 48 -27.15 13.78 -20.57
C GLY A 48 -27.66 15.14 -20.14
N LYS A 49 -28.51 15.73 -20.97
CA LYS A 49 -29.20 17.00 -20.69
C LYS A 49 -30.69 16.88 -21.00
N PRO A 50 -31.53 17.66 -20.31
CA PRO A 50 -32.95 17.74 -20.65
C PRO A 50 -33.13 18.19 -22.10
N HIS A 51 -34.08 17.59 -22.78
CA HIS A 51 -34.53 17.99 -24.10
C HIS A 51 -35.93 18.58 -24.00
N TYR A 52 -36.09 19.79 -24.54
CA TYR A 52 -37.31 20.57 -24.48
C TYR A 52 -37.93 20.65 -25.87
N ASN A 53 -39.26 20.68 -25.94
CA ASN A 53 -39.98 21.03 -27.16
C ASN A 53 -40.05 22.56 -27.34
N ASP A 54 -40.61 23.01 -28.46
CA ASP A 54 -40.78 24.43 -28.81
C ASP A 54 -41.65 25.23 -27.80
N ARG A 55 -42.37 24.54 -26.90
CA ARG A 55 -43.20 25.14 -25.85
C ARG A 55 -42.48 25.17 -24.48
N GLY A 56 -41.19 24.86 -24.43
CA GLY A 56 -40.39 24.86 -23.21
C GLY A 56 -40.71 23.71 -22.24
N ARG A 57 -41.46 22.69 -22.66
CA ARG A 57 -41.77 21.52 -21.84
C ARG A 57 -40.72 20.45 -22.07
N ILE A 58 -40.23 19.83 -21.00
CA ILE A 58 -39.33 18.70 -21.10
C ILE A 58 -40.04 17.52 -21.76
N ILE A 59 -39.41 16.95 -22.78
CA ILE A 59 -39.90 15.77 -23.52
C ILE A 59 -38.99 14.55 -23.33
N GLY A 60 -37.82 14.72 -22.70
CA GLY A 60 -36.94 13.63 -22.33
C GLY A 60 -35.54 14.13 -21.99
N TYR A 61 -34.59 13.20 -22.00
CA TYR A 61 -33.16 13.49 -21.94
C TYR A 61 -32.49 13.01 -23.22
N ILE A 62 -31.52 13.77 -23.69
CA ILE A 62 -30.61 13.35 -24.76
C ILE A 62 -29.20 13.31 -24.19
N GLY A 63 -28.46 12.26 -24.52
CA GLY A 63 -27.15 12.01 -23.95
C GLY A 63 -26.31 11.07 -24.77
N THR A 64 -25.08 10.89 -24.30
CA THR A 64 -24.09 9.97 -24.86
C THR A 64 -23.72 8.94 -23.81
N ALA A 65 -23.52 7.70 -24.24
CA ALA A 65 -22.94 6.63 -23.44
C ALA A 65 -21.68 6.15 -24.14
N THR A 66 -20.55 6.17 -23.45
CA THR A 66 -19.25 5.73 -23.97
C THR A 66 -18.75 4.58 -23.11
N ASP A 67 -18.37 3.48 -23.75
CA ASP A 67 -17.65 2.40 -23.08
C ASP A 67 -16.25 2.91 -22.68
N VAL A 68 -16.00 2.93 -21.37
CA VAL A 68 -14.73 3.34 -20.77
C VAL A 68 -14.04 2.17 -20.07
N THR A 69 -14.49 0.92 -20.29
CA THR A 69 -13.96 -0.28 -19.64
C THR A 69 -12.46 -0.40 -19.84
N GLU A 70 -11.99 -0.46 -21.09
CA GLU A 70 -10.57 -0.62 -21.39
C GLU A 70 -9.72 0.56 -20.89
N LYS A 71 -10.27 1.78 -20.94
CA LYS A 71 -9.58 2.97 -20.43
C LYS A 71 -9.43 2.91 -18.91
N GLN A 72 -10.48 2.54 -18.17
CA GLN A 72 -10.42 2.40 -16.72
C GLN A 72 -9.54 1.23 -16.31
N THR A 73 -9.66 0.07 -16.95
CA THR A 73 -8.81 -1.09 -16.66
C THR A 73 -7.33 -0.77 -16.90
N ARG A 74 -6.97 -0.16 -18.04
CA ARG A 74 -5.59 0.27 -18.28
C ARG A 74 -5.12 1.32 -17.26
N GLN A 75 -6.01 2.22 -16.84
CA GLN A 75 -5.68 3.22 -15.83
C GLN A 75 -5.45 2.58 -14.46
N GLU A 76 -6.33 1.67 -14.03
CA GLU A 76 -6.21 0.88 -12.80
C GLU A 76 -4.95 0.01 -12.82
N GLU A 77 -4.65 -0.64 -13.95
CA GLU A 77 -3.41 -1.39 -14.16
C GLU A 77 -2.18 -0.47 -14.10
N THR A 78 -2.24 0.71 -14.71
CA THR A 78 -1.15 1.70 -14.66
C THR A 78 -0.94 2.20 -13.24
N GLU A 79 -2.02 2.46 -12.50
CA GLU A 79 -1.97 2.89 -11.09
C GLU A 79 -1.46 1.76 -10.18
N LEU A 80 -1.86 0.51 -10.44
CA LEU A 80 -1.37 -0.67 -9.74
C LEU A 80 0.14 -0.86 -10.00
N LEU A 81 0.56 -0.90 -11.27
CA LEU A 81 1.97 -1.00 -11.66
C LEU A 81 2.81 0.16 -11.11
N ALA A 82 2.23 1.36 -11.03
CA ALA A 82 2.90 2.52 -10.46
C ALA A 82 3.02 2.46 -8.93
N SER A 83 2.26 1.59 -8.25
CA SER A 83 2.11 1.60 -6.78
C SER A 83 2.46 0.28 -6.07
N THR A 84 2.70 -0.81 -6.81
CA THR A 84 3.12 -2.11 -6.26
C THR A 84 4.52 -2.53 -6.71
N ASP A 85 5.21 -3.30 -5.87
CA ASP A 85 6.44 -3.99 -6.24
C ASP A 85 6.07 -5.24 -7.09
N PRO A 86 6.56 -5.34 -8.33
CA PRO A 86 6.14 -6.40 -9.26
C PRO A 86 6.60 -7.80 -8.84
N LEU A 87 7.62 -7.91 -7.98
CA LEU A 87 8.12 -9.20 -7.54
C LEU A 87 7.30 -9.76 -6.37
N THR A 88 7.00 -8.92 -5.39
CA THR A 88 6.39 -9.34 -4.11
C THR A 88 4.91 -9.02 -4.01
N GLY A 89 4.38 -8.14 -4.86
CA GLY A 89 3.01 -7.65 -4.78
C GLY A 89 2.74 -6.67 -3.62
N LEU A 90 3.77 -6.33 -2.84
CA LEU A 90 3.66 -5.33 -1.77
C LEU A 90 3.52 -3.92 -2.34
N ALA A 91 3.23 -2.95 -1.49
CA ALA A 91 3.38 -1.54 -1.86
C ALA A 91 4.84 -1.27 -2.27
N ASN A 92 5.05 -0.48 -3.32
CA ASN A 92 6.39 0.00 -3.67
C ASN A 92 6.74 1.29 -2.90
N VAL A 93 7.99 1.73 -3.03
CA VAL A 93 8.48 2.97 -2.40
C VAL A 93 7.63 4.20 -2.73
N ARG A 94 7.09 4.32 -3.95
CA ARG A 94 6.25 5.45 -4.36
C ARG A 94 4.93 5.46 -3.60
N LYS A 95 4.22 4.32 -3.57
CA LYS A 95 2.97 4.17 -2.80
C LYS A 95 3.23 4.39 -1.32
N PHE A 96 4.34 3.86 -0.82
CA PHE A 96 4.71 3.99 0.57
C PHE A 96 4.85 5.46 0.98
N ARG A 97 5.69 6.23 0.27
CA ARG A 97 5.90 7.66 0.56
C ARG A 97 4.62 8.48 0.43
N ALA A 98 3.84 8.26 -0.62
CA ALA A 98 2.59 8.98 -0.84
C ALA A 98 1.53 8.70 0.25
N ALA A 99 1.54 7.51 0.84
CA ALA A 99 0.66 7.17 1.95
C ALA A 99 1.15 7.77 3.27
N MET A 100 2.46 7.75 3.52
CA MET A 100 3.07 8.23 4.77
C MET A 100 2.70 9.68 5.10
N ASP A 101 2.75 10.58 4.13
CA ASP A 101 2.42 12.00 4.39
C ASP A 101 1.01 12.17 4.97
N LYS A 102 0.01 11.48 4.40
CA LYS A 102 -1.37 11.49 4.90
C LYS A 102 -1.51 10.83 6.27
N ILE A 103 -0.80 9.74 6.50
CA ILE A 103 -0.85 9.00 7.76
C ILE A 103 -0.27 9.83 8.90
N LEU A 104 0.79 10.58 8.64
CA LEU A 104 1.44 11.43 9.65
C LEU A 104 0.64 12.68 9.99
N GLU A 105 -0.22 13.18 9.10
CA GLU A 105 -1.17 14.27 9.41
C GLU A 105 -2.14 13.90 10.55
N GLU A 106 -2.49 12.62 10.67
CA GLU A 106 -3.41 12.10 11.70
C GLU A 106 -2.68 11.61 12.97
N ALA A 107 -1.35 11.54 12.94
CA ALA A 107 -0.54 11.02 14.04
C ALA A 107 -0.58 11.96 15.26
N THR A 108 -0.86 11.41 16.44
CA THR A 108 -0.89 12.16 17.70
C THR A 108 -0.23 11.36 18.81
N SER A 109 0.09 12.00 19.94
CA SER A 109 0.65 11.27 21.10
C SER A 109 -0.28 10.19 21.66
N ARG A 110 -1.59 10.24 21.36
CA ARG A 110 -2.56 9.20 21.75
C ARG A 110 -2.69 8.09 20.71
N ASN A 111 -2.46 8.41 19.43
CA ASN A 111 -2.48 7.49 18.30
C ASN A 111 -1.17 7.64 17.52
N PRO A 112 -0.05 7.15 18.08
CA PRO A 112 1.23 7.25 17.41
C PRO A 112 1.32 6.28 16.24
N VAL A 113 2.10 6.67 15.23
CA VAL A 113 2.42 5.84 14.07
C VAL A 113 3.84 5.33 14.24
N HIS A 114 4.02 4.01 14.16
CA HIS A 114 5.35 3.40 14.19
C HIS A 114 5.75 2.93 12.80
N VAL A 115 6.99 3.24 12.41
CA VAL A 115 7.62 2.74 11.18
C VAL A 115 8.73 1.79 11.57
N LEU A 116 8.69 0.58 11.01
CA LEU A 116 9.74 -0.41 11.17
C LEU A 116 10.47 -0.53 9.83
N ALA A 117 11.74 -0.18 9.79
CA ALA A 117 12.69 -0.46 8.71
C ALA A 117 13.22 -1.89 8.87
N LEU A 118 13.24 -2.67 7.81
CA LEU A 118 13.73 -4.05 7.82
C LEU A 118 14.74 -4.29 6.69
N ASP A 119 15.76 -5.07 6.99
CA ASP A 119 16.75 -5.56 6.02
C ASP A 119 17.01 -7.05 6.28
N LEU A 120 17.08 -7.85 5.21
CA LEU A 120 17.23 -9.29 5.33
C LEU A 120 18.68 -9.71 5.50
N ASP A 121 18.99 -10.19 6.70
CA ASP A 121 20.30 -10.72 7.02
C ASP A 121 20.58 -12.01 6.22
N GLY A 122 21.74 -12.06 5.57
CA GLY A 122 22.18 -13.23 4.82
C GLY A 122 21.54 -13.38 3.44
N PHE A 123 20.69 -12.44 3.01
CA PHE A 123 20.06 -12.49 1.69
C PHE A 123 21.07 -12.48 0.54
N LYS A 124 22.11 -11.65 0.64
CA LYS A 124 23.22 -11.65 -0.33
C LYS A 124 23.87 -13.03 -0.48
N ALA A 125 24.08 -13.75 0.62
CA ALA A 125 24.67 -15.10 0.57
C ALA A 125 23.77 -16.11 -0.14
N VAL A 126 22.44 -15.97 -0.04
CA VAL A 126 21.48 -16.77 -0.82
C VAL A 126 21.67 -16.51 -2.31
N ASN A 127 21.72 -15.24 -2.73
CA ASN A 127 21.94 -14.87 -4.13
C ASN A 127 23.29 -15.39 -4.65
N ASP A 128 24.36 -15.18 -3.88
CA ASP A 128 25.71 -15.55 -4.29
C ASP A 128 25.87 -17.09 -4.39
N THR A 129 25.11 -17.87 -3.60
CA THR A 129 25.20 -19.34 -3.56
C THR A 129 24.22 -20.03 -4.53
N TYR A 130 22.98 -19.55 -4.61
CA TYR A 130 21.88 -20.23 -5.32
C TYR A 130 21.33 -19.41 -6.50
N GLY A 131 21.90 -18.24 -6.78
CA GLY A 131 21.52 -17.34 -7.87
C GLY A 131 20.33 -16.43 -7.54
N HIS A 132 20.15 -15.40 -8.36
CA HIS A 132 19.11 -14.39 -8.17
C HIS A 132 17.68 -14.95 -8.20
N GLY A 133 17.42 -16.01 -8.98
CA GLY A 133 16.10 -16.68 -8.98
C GLY A 133 15.73 -17.25 -7.61
N ALA A 134 16.71 -17.80 -6.87
CA ALA A 134 16.48 -18.25 -5.49
C ALA A 134 16.24 -17.07 -4.54
N GLY A 135 16.94 -15.94 -4.73
CA GLY A 135 16.66 -14.71 -4.00
C GLY A 135 15.25 -14.20 -4.23
N ASP A 136 14.78 -14.21 -5.47
CA ASP A 136 13.42 -13.82 -5.84
C ASP A 136 12.36 -14.70 -5.15
N GLU A 137 12.59 -16.01 -5.08
CA GLU A 137 11.72 -16.93 -4.31
C GLU A 137 11.72 -16.58 -2.81
N VAL A 138 12.88 -16.27 -2.23
CA VAL A 138 12.98 -15.85 -0.82
C VAL A 138 12.23 -14.54 -0.59
N LEU A 139 12.39 -13.53 -1.44
CA LEU A 139 11.71 -12.24 -1.29
C LEU A 139 10.19 -12.38 -1.35
N LYS A 140 9.66 -13.21 -2.26
CA LYS A 140 8.23 -13.54 -2.32
C LYS A 140 7.74 -14.22 -1.03
N ALA A 141 8.51 -15.19 -0.53
CA ALA A 141 8.15 -15.90 0.69
C ALA A 141 8.24 -15.01 1.94
N VAL A 142 9.23 -14.13 2.01
CA VAL A 142 9.36 -13.10 3.06
C VAL A 142 8.14 -12.18 3.04
N ALA A 143 7.78 -11.63 1.87
CA ALA A 143 6.62 -10.76 1.73
C ALA A 143 5.32 -11.44 2.21
N ALA A 144 5.09 -12.69 1.81
CA ALA A 144 3.94 -13.47 2.26
C ALA A 144 3.94 -13.69 3.78
N ARG A 145 5.09 -14.02 4.38
CA ARG A 145 5.22 -14.18 5.83
C ARG A 145 4.97 -12.87 6.58
N MET A 146 5.49 -11.76 6.08
CA MET A 146 5.22 -10.43 6.65
C MET A 146 3.72 -10.17 6.64
N GLN A 147 3.06 -10.27 5.48
CA GLN A 147 1.61 -10.03 5.37
C GLN A 147 0.80 -10.92 6.32
N SER A 148 1.16 -12.20 6.47
CA SER A 148 0.48 -13.11 7.42
C SER A 148 0.73 -12.79 8.90
N THR A 149 1.79 -12.04 9.21
CA THR A 149 2.16 -11.64 10.58
C THR A 149 1.50 -10.31 10.99
N LEU A 150 1.17 -9.48 10.00
CA LEU A 150 0.54 -8.18 10.17
C LEU A 150 -0.97 -8.31 10.42
N ARG A 151 -1.53 -7.31 11.10
CA ARG A 151 -2.98 -7.14 11.23
C ARG A 151 -3.51 -6.40 10.01
N GLU A 152 -4.82 -6.42 9.81
CA GLU A 152 -5.48 -5.75 8.67
C GLU A 152 -5.19 -4.24 8.60
N SER A 153 -4.98 -3.60 9.74
CA SER A 153 -4.66 -2.17 9.87
C SER A 153 -3.17 -1.83 9.68
N ASP A 154 -2.30 -2.83 9.68
CA ASP A 154 -0.87 -2.64 9.46
C ASP A 154 -0.54 -3.06 8.03
N TRP A 155 0.39 -2.35 7.39
CA TRP A 155 0.77 -2.67 6.00
C TRP A 155 2.28 -2.58 5.80
N CYS A 156 2.75 -3.27 4.78
CA CYS A 156 4.16 -3.32 4.43
C CYS A 156 4.42 -2.92 2.98
N ALA A 157 5.64 -2.44 2.75
CA ALA A 157 6.16 -2.07 1.46
C ALA A 157 7.55 -2.67 1.25
N ARG A 158 7.88 -2.94 0.00
CA ARG A 158 9.27 -3.21 -0.42
C ARG A 158 9.84 -1.96 -1.05
N ILE A 159 11.01 -1.55 -0.58
CA ILE A 159 11.64 -0.30 -0.99
C ILE A 159 12.63 -0.53 -2.12
N GLY A 160 13.38 -1.62 -2.03
CA GLY A 160 14.31 -2.08 -3.04
C GLY A 160 15.15 -3.22 -2.48
N GLY A 161 15.74 -4.05 -3.34
CA GLY A 161 16.61 -5.14 -2.87
C GLY A 161 15.94 -6.04 -1.84
N ASP A 162 16.53 -6.12 -0.66
CA ASP A 162 16.09 -6.82 0.55
C ASP A 162 15.52 -5.90 1.64
N GLU A 163 15.21 -4.66 1.31
CA GLU A 163 14.71 -3.65 2.24
C GLU A 163 13.19 -3.55 2.21
N PHE A 164 12.59 -3.56 3.40
CA PHE A 164 11.15 -3.46 3.60
C PHE A 164 10.83 -2.43 4.68
N PHE A 165 9.66 -1.80 4.56
CA PHE A 165 9.07 -1.02 5.65
C PHE A 165 7.74 -1.64 6.09
N VAL A 166 7.42 -1.51 7.37
CA VAL A 166 6.10 -1.77 7.96
C VAL A 166 5.60 -0.51 8.64
N VAL A 167 4.33 -0.16 8.44
CA VAL A 167 3.65 0.95 9.11
C VAL A 167 2.59 0.40 10.05
N CYS A 168 2.65 0.81 11.30
CA CYS A 168 1.68 0.43 12.33
C CYS A 168 0.90 1.66 12.78
N GLN A 169 -0.36 1.76 12.37
CA GLN A 169 -1.27 2.84 12.75
C GLN A 169 -2.06 2.54 14.03
N THR A 170 -2.13 1.26 14.39
CA THR A 170 -2.96 0.75 15.50
C THR A 170 -2.14 0.19 16.66
N ALA A 171 -0.85 0.54 16.72
CA ALA A 171 0.03 0.22 17.84
C ALA A 171 0.05 1.40 18.81
N PRO A 172 -0.88 1.50 19.79
CA PRO A 172 -0.99 2.67 20.67
C PRO A 172 0.19 2.81 21.65
N SER A 173 1.18 1.92 21.58
CA SER A 173 2.32 1.91 22.48
C SER A 173 3.56 1.28 21.85
N ARG A 174 4.72 1.71 22.35
CA ARG A 174 6.03 1.09 22.11
C ARG A 174 6.00 -0.43 22.27
N LEU A 175 5.33 -0.93 23.32
CA LEU A 175 5.23 -2.37 23.61
C LEU A 175 4.52 -3.14 22.49
N ALA A 176 3.53 -2.53 21.82
CA ALA A 176 2.85 -3.15 20.69
C ALA A 176 3.76 -3.24 19.45
N ALA A 177 4.53 -2.18 19.16
CA ALA A 177 5.52 -2.18 18.09
C ALA A 177 6.65 -3.20 18.35
N GLU A 178 7.15 -3.25 19.59
CA GLU A 178 8.12 -4.23 20.07
C GLU A 178 7.60 -5.66 19.88
N GLY A 179 6.37 -5.93 20.33
CA GLY A 179 5.74 -7.23 20.15
C GLY A 179 5.58 -7.63 18.68
N LEU A 180 5.36 -6.68 17.77
CA LEU A 180 5.33 -6.94 16.33
C LEU A 180 6.74 -7.25 15.79
N ALA A 181 7.74 -6.44 16.12
CA ALA A 181 9.12 -6.65 15.69
C ALA A 181 9.64 -8.04 16.12
N MET A 182 9.37 -8.45 17.36
CA MET A 182 9.70 -9.79 17.86
C MET A 182 8.99 -10.90 17.06
N ARG A 183 7.72 -10.71 16.70
CA ARG A 183 6.99 -11.68 15.87
C ARG A 183 7.59 -11.76 14.47
N LEU A 184 7.90 -10.62 13.85
CA LEU A 184 8.53 -10.56 12.53
C LEU A 184 9.89 -11.26 12.55
N ASN A 185 10.80 -10.93 13.48
CA ASN A 185 12.10 -11.59 13.58
C ASN A 185 11.97 -13.11 13.70
N ARG A 186 11.09 -13.58 14.59
CA ARG A 186 10.85 -15.02 14.76
C ARG A 186 10.31 -15.67 13.49
N GLN A 187 9.29 -15.10 12.86
CA GLN A 187 8.66 -15.69 11.66
C GLN A 187 9.58 -15.64 10.44
N LEU A 188 10.35 -14.56 10.30
CA LEU A 188 11.26 -14.40 9.17
C LEU A 188 12.51 -15.26 9.29
N ALA A 189 12.93 -15.64 10.51
CA ALA A 189 14.06 -16.56 10.73
C ALA A 189 13.76 -18.03 10.42
N GLU A 190 12.49 -18.40 10.21
CA GLU A 190 12.13 -19.78 9.86
C GLU A 190 12.70 -20.18 8.49
N PRO A 191 13.09 -21.47 8.26
CA PRO A 191 13.65 -21.91 6.99
C PRO A 191 12.73 -21.66 5.79
N TYR A 192 13.31 -21.29 4.64
CA TYR A 192 12.63 -21.12 3.36
C TYR A 192 12.95 -22.31 2.46
N SER A 193 11.92 -22.93 1.90
CA SER A 193 12.09 -24.03 0.94
C SER A 193 12.08 -23.46 -0.47
N LEU A 194 13.14 -23.75 -1.23
CA LEU A 194 13.28 -23.33 -2.62
C LEU A 194 12.71 -24.41 -3.55
N SER A 195 12.27 -23.99 -4.74
CA SER A 195 11.82 -24.89 -5.81
C SER A 195 12.86 -25.94 -6.22
N SER A 196 14.15 -25.62 -6.05
CA SER A 196 15.28 -26.52 -6.28
C SER A 196 15.41 -27.67 -5.25
N GLY A 197 14.61 -27.66 -4.18
CA GLY A 197 14.66 -28.63 -3.09
C GLY A 197 15.61 -28.26 -1.94
N HIS A 198 16.39 -27.19 -2.08
CA HIS A 198 17.23 -26.67 -1.00
C HIS A 198 16.40 -25.94 0.06
N ARG A 199 16.92 -25.89 1.30
CA ARG A 199 16.40 -25.03 2.37
C ARG A 199 17.43 -23.99 2.75
N VAL A 200 17.01 -22.73 2.76
CA VAL A 200 17.83 -21.59 3.14
C VAL A 200 17.28 -20.90 4.38
N ARG A 201 18.10 -20.10 5.05
CA ARG A 201 17.69 -19.27 6.18
C ARG A 201 18.17 -17.85 5.94
N VAL A 202 17.25 -16.91 6.10
CA VAL A 202 17.51 -15.48 6.25
C VAL A 202 16.88 -15.05 7.56
N SER A 203 17.35 -13.96 8.16
CA SER A 203 16.66 -13.29 9.27
C SER A 203 16.42 -11.83 8.89
N ALA A 204 15.85 -11.04 9.80
CA ALA A 204 15.68 -9.62 9.59
C ALA A 204 16.30 -8.83 10.75
N SER A 205 17.05 -7.79 10.40
CA SER A 205 17.38 -6.70 11.33
C SER A 205 16.31 -5.63 11.20
N ILE A 206 15.89 -5.02 12.31
CA ILE A 206 14.77 -4.08 12.36
C ILE A 206 15.14 -2.78 13.08
N GLY A 207 14.90 -1.64 12.45
CA GLY A 207 14.94 -0.32 13.08
C GLY A 207 13.54 0.24 13.28
N ILE A 208 13.25 0.84 14.42
CA ILE A 208 11.90 1.32 14.76
C ILE A 208 11.96 2.81 15.12
N ALA A 209 11.11 3.62 14.49
CA ALA A 209 10.88 5.00 14.86
C ALA A 209 9.37 5.29 14.96
N ALA A 210 9.00 6.31 15.75
CA ALA A 210 7.61 6.66 16.03
C ALA A 210 7.32 8.14 15.80
N ALA A 211 6.21 8.44 15.14
CA ALA A 211 5.60 9.77 15.13
C ALA A 211 4.47 9.85 16.17
N PRO A 212 4.34 10.95 16.93
CA PRO A 212 5.10 12.20 16.85
C PRO A 212 6.43 12.22 17.64
N PHE A 213 6.79 11.13 18.33
CA PHE A 213 7.81 11.18 19.39
C PHE A 213 9.24 11.41 18.87
N ASP A 214 9.63 10.72 17.81
CA ASP A 214 10.96 10.85 17.19
C ASP A 214 10.96 11.94 16.12
N CYS A 215 9.99 11.88 15.19
CA CYS A 215 9.85 12.79 14.06
C CYS A 215 8.40 12.86 13.58
N MET A 216 7.96 14.03 13.08
CA MET A 216 6.62 14.22 12.48
C MET A 216 6.60 14.21 10.95
N SER A 217 7.75 14.33 10.31
CA SER A 217 7.86 14.37 8.85
C SER A 217 8.36 13.03 8.31
N THR A 218 7.87 12.64 7.13
CA THR A 218 8.19 11.35 6.49
C THR A 218 9.70 11.12 6.38
N GLU A 219 10.45 11.97 5.69
CA GLU A 219 11.90 11.71 5.48
C GLU A 219 12.72 11.64 6.78
N PRO A 220 12.58 12.58 7.75
CA PRO A 220 13.24 12.45 9.04
C PRO A 220 12.86 11.18 9.81
N LEU A 221 11.59 10.75 9.77
CA LEU A 221 11.13 9.54 10.44
C LEU A 221 11.74 8.28 9.82
N LEU A 222 11.79 8.20 8.48
CA LEU A 222 12.44 7.08 7.79
C LEU A 222 13.94 7.05 8.11
N LYS A 223 14.61 8.21 8.11
CA LYS A 223 16.03 8.31 8.48
C LYS A 223 16.27 7.83 9.92
N ALA A 224 15.39 8.19 10.86
CA ALA A 224 15.45 7.71 12.24
C ALA A 224 15.31 6.17 12.32
N ALA A 225 14.35 5.60 11.58
CA ALA A 225 14.19 4.15 11.51
C ALA A 225 15.42 3.46 10.90
N ASP A 226 16.03 4.04 9.86
CA ASP A 226 17.26 3.51 9.23
C ASP A 226 18.47 3.56 10.17
N MET A 227 18.61 4.62 10.97
CA MET A 227 19.67 4.71 11.98
C MET A 227 19.52 3.62 13.05
N ALA A 228 18.28 3.36 13.50
CA ALA A 228 17.99 2.28 14.41
C ALA A 228 18.24 0.90 13.78
N LEU A 229 17.96 0.74 12.48
CA LEU A 229 18.22 -0.47 11.73
C LEU A 229 19.72 -0.75 11.66
N TYR A 230 20.53 0.27 11.37
CA TYR A 230 21.99 0.15 11.36
C TYR A 230 22.52 -0.35 12.72
N GLU A 231 22.07 0.24 13.82
CA GLU A 231 22.44 -0.20 15.17
C GLU A 231 22.02 -1.66 15.44
N SER A 232 20.82 -2.05 15.01
CA SER A 232 20.35 -3.43 15.17
C SER A 232 21.24 -4.45 14.43
N LYS A 233 21.79 -4.09 13.26
CA LYS A 233 22.77 -4.91 12.54
C LYS A 233 24.08 -5.01 13.33
N GLY A 234 24.55 -3.91 13.92
CA GLY A 234 25.76 -3.84 14.73
C GLY A 234 25.73 -4.71 15.99
N ARG A 235 24.54 -4.87 16.60
CA ARG A 235 24.36 -5.66 17.82
C ARG A 235 24.30 -7.19 17.59
N GLY A 236 24.51 -7.69 16.38
CA GLY A 236 24.48 -9.13 16.09
C GLY A 236 23.36 -9.65 15.18
N ARG A 237 22.61 -8.75 14.50
CA ARG A 237 21.53 -9.08 13.54
C ARG A 237 20.35 -9.85 14.16
N ASN A 238 19.31 -10.17 13.35
CA ASN A 238 18.10 -10.87 13.80
C ASN A 238 17.43 -10.28 15.06
N GLN A 239 17.38 -8.95 15.14
CA GLN A 239 16.87 -8.23 16.31
C GLN A 239 16.33 -6.87 15.90
N TYR A 240 15.75 -6.15 16.85
CA TYR A 240 15.25 -4.80 16.63
C TYR A 240 16.01 -3.79 17.51
N CYS A 241 15.97 -2.53 17.11
CA CYS A 241 16.36 -1.39 17.92
C CYS A 241 15.34 -0.27 17.73
N PHE A 242 14.95 0.42 18.79
CA PHE A 242 14.23 1.67 18.66
C PHE A 242 15.23 2.82 18.46
N TYR A 243 14.82 3.84 17.70
CA TYR A 243 15.59 5.06 17.51
C TYR A 243 15.82 5.79 18.85
N GLU A 244 14.79 5.84 19.70
CA GLU A 244 14.90 6.43 21.04
C GLU A 244 15.99 5.77 21.92
N ASP A 245 16.32 4.49 21.66
CA ASP A 245 17.34 3.74 22.40
C ASP A 245 18.79 4.08 21.95
N LEU A 246 18.96 4.87 20.87
CA LEU A 246 20.28 5.27 20.36
C LEU A 246 20.96 6.35 21.23
N GLY A 247 20.19 7.05 22.06
CA GLY A 247 20.68 8.16 22.88
C GLY A 247 21.13 9.39 22.07
N PRO A 248 21.60 10.46 22.72
CA PRO A 248 21.88 11.75 22.08
C PRO A 248 23.15 11.78 21.19
N PHE A 249 23.86 10.67 21.02
CA PHE A 249 25.20 10.64 20.41
C PHE A 249 25.25 10.12 18.96
N VAL A 250 24.15 9.58 18.43
CA VAL A 250 24.13 9.10 17.05
C VAL A 250 23.65 10.22 16.13
N VAL A 251 24.49 11.23 15.92
CA VAL A 251 24.42 12.07 14.71
C VAL A 251 25.85 12.17 14.18
N ASP A 252 26.41 11.03 13.78
CA ASP A 252 27.64 11.06 12.99
C ASP A 252 27.25 11.26 11.52
N GLU A 253 27.27 12.51 11.07
CA GLU A 253 27.08 12.89 9.68
C GLU A 253 28.21 12.36 8.75
N GLN A 254 29.26 11.70 9.28
CA GLN A 254 30.41 11.24 8.51
C GLN A 254 30.37 9.77 8.07
N ALA A 255 29.35 8.99 8.45
CA ALA A 255 29.27 7.56 8.06
C ALA A 255 28.79 7.31 6.61
N PHE A 256 28.56 8.36 5.80
CA PHE A 256 27.95 8.26 4.47
C PHE A 256 28.76 8.92 3.33
N ALA A 257 30.09 8.95 3.44
CA ALA A 257 30.98 9.29 2.32
C ALA A 257 31.58 8.03 1.68
#